data_AF-A0A354BPS4-F1
#
_entry.id   AF-A0A354BPS4-F1
#
_cell.length_a   1.000
_cell.length_b   1.000
_cell.length_c   1.000
_cell.angle_alpha   90.00
_cell.angle_beta   90.00
_cell.angle_gamma   90.00
#
_symmetry.space_group_name_H-M   'P 1'
#
loop_
_entity.id
_entity.type
_entity.pdbx_description
1 polymer ?
#
loop_
_entity_poly.entity_id
_entity_poly.type
_entity_poly.pdbx_seq_one_letter_code
_entity_poly.pdbx_strand_id
1 'polypeptide(L)' 'MSIQDVCHQIQPLDPTLQTKAQTHLGRLTKPLGSLGKLEELATAYVTMTGEL' A
#
# COMPACT_ATOMS: atom_id res chain seq x y z
N MET A 1 -10.57 -20.31 19.63
CA MET A 1 -9.73 -19.45 18.79
C MET A 1 -8.29 -19.65 19.24
N SER A 2 -7.52 -20.40 18.46
CA SER A 2 -6.08 -20.63 18.65
C SER A 2 -5.29 -19.50 17.96
N ILE A 3 -4.02 -19.31 18.37
CA ILE A 3 -3.08 -18.44 17.64
C ILE A 3 -2.97 -18.86 16.17
N GLN A 4 -3.05 -20.15 15.88
CA GLN A 4 -3.02 -20.69 14.52
C GLN A 4 -4.19 -20.19 13.67
N ASP A 5 -5.39 -20.11 14.25
CA ASP A 5 -6.59 -19.62 13.55
C ASP A 5 -6.42 -18.15 13.12
N VAL A 6 -5.71 -17.34 13.93
CA VAL A 6 -5.40 -15.94 13.62
C VAL A 6 -4.31 -15.83 12.56
N CYS A 7 -3.26 -16.63 12.65
CA CYS A 7 -2.19 -16.67 11.64
C CYS A 7 -2.72 -17.02 10.25
N HIS A 8 -3.70 -17.93 10.15
CA HIS A 8 -4.33 -18.30 8.88
C HIS A 8 -5.16 -17.19 8.23
N GLN A 9 -5.53 -16.14 8.98
CA GLN A 9 -6.26 -14.99 8.44
C GLN A 9 -5.36 -13.97 7.74
N ILE A 10 -4.04 -14.01 7.98
CA ILE A 10 -3.09 -13.11 7.32
C ILE A 10 -3.06 -13.41 5.82
N GLN A 11 -3.59 -12.48 5.02
CA GLN A 11 -3.58 -12.59 3.57
C GLN A 11 -2.35 -11.90 2.96
N PRO A 12 -1.85 -12.39 1.81
CA PRO A 12 -0.86 -11.65 1.05
C PRO A 12 -1.43 -10.30 0.59
N LEU A 13 -0.54 -9.33 0.45
CA LEU A 13 -0.88 -8.02 -0.09
C LEU A 13 -1.33 -8.12 -1.55
N ASP A 14 -2.35 -7.33 -1.93
CA ASP A 14 -2.79 -7.23 -3.33
C ASP A 14 -1.83 -6.33 -4.13
N PRO A 15 -1.06 -6.88 -5.08
CA PRO A 15 -0.10 -6.10 -5.87
C PRO A 15 -0.77 -5.05 -6.76
N THR A 16 -2.06 -5.18 -7.07
CA THR A 16 -2.77 -4.20 -7.90
C THR A 16 -3.00 -2.88 -7.17
N LEU A 17 -3.17 -2.93 -5.84
CA LEU A 17 -3.29 -1.73 -4.99
C LEU A 17 -2.00 -0.93 -4.97
N GLN A 18 -0.85 -1.61 -4.95
CA GLN A 18 0.46 -0.98 -5.03
C GLN A 18 0.58 -0.14 -6.31
N THR A 19 0.23 -0.72 -7.47
CA THR A 19 0.26 -0.01 -8.76
C THR A 19 -0.71 1.18 -8.79
N LYS A 20 -1.92 1.02 -8.24
CA LYS A 20 -2.90 2.11 -8.15
C LYS A 20 -2.39 3.26 -7.29
N ALA A 21 -1.83 2.98 -6.12
CA ALA A 21 -1.28 3.97 -5.21
C ALA A 21 -0.11 4.75 -5.84
N GLN A 22 0.84 4.04 -6.46
CA GLN A 22 1.97 4.67 -7.16
C GLN A 22 1.49 5.55 -8.32
N THR A 23 0.48 5.10 -9.07
CA THR A 23 -0.10 5.88 -10.17
C THR A 23 -0.79 7.14 -9.67
N HIS A 24 -1.53 7.05 -8.55
CA HIS A 24 -2.17 8.20 -7.93
C HIS A 24 -1.12 9.22 -7.45
N LEU A 25 -0.12 8.77 -6.69
CA LEU A 25 0.97 9.61 -6.19
C LEU A 25 1.75 10.27 -7.32
N GLY A 26 1.97 9.57 -8.44
CA GLY A 26 2.65 10.11 -9.61
C GLY A 26 1.88 11.22 -10.34
N ARG A 27 0.56 11.35 -10.12
CA ARG A 27 -0.31 12.37 -10.74
C ARG A 27 -0.51 13.61 -9.88
N LEU A 28 -0.03 13.60 -8.64
CA LEU A 28 -0.14 14.76 -7.74
C LEU A 28 0.69 15.94 -8.27
N THR A 29 0.38 17.16 -7.80
CA THR A 29 1.12 18.39 -8.14
C THR A 29 2.47 18.45 -7.42
N LYS A 30 3.29 17.44 -7.62
CA LYS A 30 4.65 17.29 -7.09
C LYS A 30 5.54 16.69 -8.18
N PRO A 31 6.85 16.99 -8.22
CA PRO A 31 7.75 16.25 -9.08
C PRO A 31 7.71 14.75 -8.74
N LEU A 32 7.84 13.89 -9.75
CA LEU A 32 7.87 12.44 -9.55
C LEU A 32 8.94 12.05 -8.52
N GLY A 33 8.54 11.27 -7.52
CA GLY A 33 9.44 10.80 -6.45
C GLY A 33 9.93 11.86 -5.47
N SER A 34 9.46 13.11 -5.55
CA SER A 34 9.92 14.21 -4.69
C SER A 34 9.67 13.99 -3.20
N LEU A 35 8.69 13.16 -2.83
CA LEU A 35 8.39 12.84 -1.43
C LEU A 35 9.11 11.56 -0.94
N GLY A 36 9.85 10.86 -1.81
CA GLY A 36 10.72 9.74 -1.46
C GLY A 36 10.05 8.70 -0.55
N LYS A 37 10.56 8.54 0.68
CA LYS A 37 10.06 7.57 1.67
C LYS A 37 8.60 7.77 2.08
N LEU A 38 8.08 8.98 1.95
CA LEU A 38 6.65 9.22 2.21
C LEU A 38 5.77 8.59 1.12
N GLU A 39 6.24 8.55 -0.13
CA GLU A 39 5.51 7.87 -1.22
C GLU A 39 5.53 6.35 -1.04
N GLU A 40 6.67 5.81 -0.61
CA GLU A 40 6.81 4.38 -0.28
C GLU A 40 5.87 4.00 0.87
N LEU A 41 5.84 4.81 1.95
CA LEU A 41 4.97 4.58 3.10
C LEU A 41 3.49 4.67 2.73
N ALA A 42 3.08 5.70 1.98
CA ALA A 42 1.71 5.85 1.52
C ALA A 42 1.30 4.64 0.65
N THR A 43 2.17 4.21 -0.27
CA THR A 43 1.93 3.02 -1.09
C THR A 43 1.74 1.77 -0.24
N ALA A 44 2.59 1.55 0.78
CA ALA A 44 2.46 0.42 1.69
C ALA A 44 1.14 0.48 2.48
N TYR A 45 0.75 1.66 2.96
CA TYR A 45 -0.50 1.87 3.67
C TYR A 45 -1.72 1.49 2.83
N VAL A 46 -1.81 1.98 1.59
CA VAL A 46 -2.91 1.63 0.67
C VAL A 46 -2.93 0.13 0.39
N THR A 47 -1.75 -0.49 0.23
CA THR A 47 -1.66 -1.92 -0.07
C THR A 47 -2.14 -2.79 1.11
N MET A 48 -1.92 -2.33 2.35
CA MET A 48 -2.38 -3.03 3.57
C MET A 48 -3.86 -2.79 3.88
N THR A 49 -4.38 -1.59 3.61
CA THR A 49 -5.74 -1.18 4.02
C THR A 49 -6.78 -1.27 2.92
N GLY A 50 -6.37 -1.20 1.65
CA GLY A 50 -7.28 -1.07 0.51
C GLY A 50 -7.86 0.33 0.32
N GLU A 51 -7.47 1.30 1.14
CA GLU A 51 -7.97 2.68 1.09
C GLU A 51 -7.07 3.53 0.18
N LEU A 52 -7.59 3.97 -0.97
CA LEU A 52 -6.89 4.82 -1.95
C LEU A 52 -7.48 6.23 -1.98
#